data_AF-A0A1D3UXN5-F1
#
_entry.id   AF-A0A1D3UXN5-F1
#
_cell.length_a   1.000
_cell.length_b   1.000
_cell.length_c   1.000
_cell.angle_alpha   90.00
_cell.angle_beta   90.00
_cell.angle_gamma   90.00
#
_symmetry.space_group_name_H-M   'P 1'
#
loop_
_entity.id
_entity.type
_entity.pdbx_description
1 polymer ?
#
loop_
_entity_poly.entity_id
_entity_poly.type
_entity_poly.pdbx_seq_one_letter_code
_entity_poly.pdbx_strand_id
1 'polypeptide(L)' 'MSQKEKLVKRIRKLPKDFTFDELRSLFAYLGFEVESKGKTSGSRIKFYNKKQ' A
#
# COMPACT_ATOMS: atom_id res chain seq x y z
N MET A 1 -8.71 -7.68 16.70
CA MET A 1 -7.88 -6.86 15.79
C MET A 1 -8.31 -7.11 14.36
N SER A 2 -8.80 -6.07 13.70
CA SER A 2 -9.06 -6.02 12.26
C SER A 2 -7.78 -6.25 11.45
N GLN A 3 -7.93 -6.60 10.18
CA GLN A 3 -6.79 -6.73 9.26
C GLN A 3 -6.01 -5.41 9.11
N LYS A 4 -6.71 -4.28 9.06
CA LYS A 4 -6.11 -2.93 9.06
C LYS A 4 -5.17 -2.72 10.24
N GLU A 5 -5.62 -3.02 11.46
CA GLU A 5 -4.80 -2.86 12.66
C GLU A 5 -3.59 -3.79 12.67
N LYS A 6 -3.72 -5.02 12.16
CA LYS A 6 -2.58 -5.96 12.04
C LYS A 6 -1.51 -5.43 11.09
N LEU A 7 -1.90 -4.91 9.92
CA LEU A 7 -0.98 -4.33 8.94
C LEU A 7 -0.30 -3.07 9.48
N VAL A 8 -1.04 -2.19 10.15
CA VAL A 8 -0.47 -0.99 10.80
C VAL A 8 0.54 -1.37 11.89
N LYS A 9 0.23 -2.36 12.73
CA LYS A 9 1.17 -2.84 13.75
C LYS A 9 2.40 -3.52 13.13
N ARG A 10 2.22 -4.25 12.02
CA ARG A 10 3.31 -4.94 11.32
C ARG A 10 4.26 -3.93 10.67
N ILE A 11 3.77 -2.98 9.86
CA ILE A 11 4.64 -1.98 9.19
C ILE A 11 5.42 -1.12 10.19
N ARG A 12 4.82 -0.80 11.36
CA ARG A 12 5.50 -0.05 12.44
C ARG A 12 6.68 -0.79 13.07
N LYS A 13 6.76 -2.12 12.91
CA LYS A 13 7.90 -2.94 13.36
C LYS A 13 9.03 -3.00 12.34
N LEU A 14 8.90 -2.32 11.20
CA LEU A 14 9.87 -2.33 10.09
C LEU A 14 10.35 -3.74 9.69
N PRO A 15 9.41 -4.67 9.40
CA PRO A 15 9.78 -6.03 9.01
C PRO A 15 10.51 -6.03 7.67
N LYS A 16 11.52 -6.89 7.54
CA LYS A 16 12.29 -7.06 6.29
C LYS A 16 11.47 -7.74 5.18
N ASP A 17 10.43 -8.48 5.57
CA ASP A 17 9.55 -9.29 4.72
C ASP A 17 8.20 -8.63 4.44
N PHE A 18 8.08 -7.30 4.62
CA PHE A 18 6.85 -6.59 4.27
C PHE A 18 6.66 -6.54 2.75
N THR A 19 5.63 -7.21 2.24
CA THR A 19 5.45 -7.36 0.79
C THR A 19 4.74 -6.16 0.16
N PHE A 20 4.86 -6.05 -1.16
CA PHE A 20 4.14 -5.03 -1.92
C PHE A 20 2.61 -5.19 -1.80
N ASP A 21 2.10 -6.42 -1.75
CA ASP A 21 0.66 -6.68 -1.56
C ASP A 21 0.17 -6.27 -0.18
N GLU A 22 0.99 -6.46 0.87
CA GLU A 22 0.69 -5.95 2.21
C GLU A 22 0.65 -4.41 2.23
N LEU A 23 1.60 -3.75 1.56
CA LEU A 23 1.63 -2.30 1.42
C LEU A 23 0.39 -1.80 0.66
N ARG A 24 0.06 -2.42 -0.47
CA ARG A 24 -1.12 -2.10 -1.28
C ARG A 24 -2.40 -2.24 -0.47
N SER A 25 -2.54 -3.33 0.28
CA SER A 25 -3.70 -3.59 1.14
C SER A 25 -3.81 -2.53 2.25
N LEU A 26 -2.69 -2.21 2.91
CA LEU A 26 -2.66 -1.18 3.94
C LEU A 26 -3.07 0.20 3.39
N PHE A 27 -2.55 0.56 2.23
CA PHE A 27 -2.80 1.86 1.61
C PHE A 27 -4.25 1.97 1.12
N ALA A 28 -4.83 0.87 0.60
CA ALA A 28 -6.26 0.81 0.30
C ALA A 28 -7.13 1.03 1.56
N TYR A 29 -6.77 0.43 2.71
CA TYR A 29 -7.46 0.68 4.00
C TYR A 29 -7.32 2.12 4.52
N LEU A 30 -6.34 2.86 4.03
CA LEU A 30 -6.10 4.27 4.35
C LEU A 30 -6.76 5.22 3.31
N GLY A 31 -7.41 4.68 2.27
CA GLY A 31 -8.08 5.47 1.23
C GLY A 31 -7.19 5.92 0.09
N PHE A 32 -5.99 5.33 -0.06
CA PHE A 32 -5.14 5.56 -1.22
C PHE A 32 -5.59 4.72 -2.41
N GLU A 33 -5.47 5.29 -3.59
CA GLU A 33 -5.66 4.61 -4.86
C GLU A 33 -4.31 4.29 -5.51
N VAL A 34 -4.26 3.17 -6.23
CA VAL A 34 -3.05 2.72 -6.92
C VAL A 34 -3.22 2.92 -8.41
N GLU A 35 -2.27 3.61 -9.04
CA GLU A 35 -2.18 3.73 -10.48
C GLU A 35 -0.88 3.09 -10.97
N SER A 36 -1.02 2.20 -11.96
CA SER A 36 0.08 1.81 -12.83
C SER A 36 -0.07 2.57 -14.15
N LYS A 37 0.96 3.31 -14.56
CA LYS A 37 0.93 4.11 -15.80
C LYS A 37 1.04 3.21 -17.04
N GLY A 38 0.02 2.41 -17.34
CA GLY A 38 -0.12 1.65 -18.57
C GLY A 38 1.06 0.73 -18.94
N LYS A 39 1.04 0.19 -20.16
CA LYS A 39 1.95 -0.86 -20.64
C LYS A 39 3.42 -0.42 -20.80
N THR A 40 3.71 0.88 -20.87
CA THR A 40 5.06 1.42 -21.14
C THR A 40 5.79 1.98 -19.92
N SER A 41 5.14 2.12 -18.76
CA SER A 41 5.77 2.74 -17.58
C SER A 41 6.60 1.79 -16.72
N GLY A 42 6.70 0.50 -17.10
CA GLY A 42 7.48 -0.50 -16.37
C GLY A 42 6.94 -0.74 -14.95
N SER A 43 7.85 -0.99 -13.99
CA SER A 43 7.53 -1.27 -12.58
C SER A 43 7.09 -0.05 -11.76
N ARG A 44 6.87 1.11 -12.39
CA ARG A 44 6.47 2.33 -11.67
C ARG A 44 5.02 2.25 -11.20
N ILE A 45 4.83 2.39 -9.90
CA ILE A 45 3.53 2.43 -9.24
C ILE A 45 3.43 3.70 -8.41
N LYS A 46 2.27 4.37 -8.47
CA LYS A 46 1.98 5.55 -7.66
C LYS A 46 0.77 5.30 -6.77
N PHE A 47 0.85 5.80 -5.54
CA PHE A 47 -0.26 5.85 -4.60
C PHE A 47 -0.77 7.29 -4.51
N TYR A 48 -2.05 7.50 -4.76
CA TYR A 48 -2.69 8.81 -4.67
C TYR A 48 -3.67 8.83 -3.51
N ASN A 49 -3.61 9.88 -2.69
CA ASN A 49 -4.65 10.13 -1.71
C ASN A 49 -5.69 11.05 -2.35
N LYS A 50 -6.88 10.53 -2.67
CA LYS A 50 -7.98 11.34 -3.23
C LYS A 50 -8.56 12.34 -2.24
N LYS A 51 -8.28 12.20 -0.94
CA LYS A 51 -8.66 13.16 0.09
C LYS A 51 -7.49 14.10 0.37
N GLN A 52 -7.46 15.23 -0.34
CA GLN A 52 -6.95 16.48 0.20
C GLN A 52 -8.09 17.47 0.28
#